data_AF-A0A937LVD0-F1
#
_entry.id   AF-A0A937LVD0-F1
#
_cell.length_a   1.000
_cell.length_b   1.000
_cell.length_c   1.000
_cell.angle_alpha   90.00
_cell.angle_beta   90.00
_cell.angle_gamma   90.00
#
_symmetry.space_group_name_H-M   'P 1'
#
loop_
_entity.id
_entity.type
_entity.pdbx_description
1 polymer ?
#
loop_
_entity_poly.entity_id
_entity_poly.type
_entity_poly.pdbx_seq_one_letter_code
_entity_poly.pdbx_strand_id
1 'polypeptide(L)'
;MKANLVKILKVSPVNGWGLFAIFSIPMCLFNYIVMMDADISTPEGVSYMIGYSVRWAVPFIYLAMVASSVKILFPGAVSFWWLRNRKYIGLVFALGMAWQAVFIYILSTFYRDYYFDEVYYFRDELEGSVGYIFLVGMVITSFKFARSKISNFQWKWIQKGGLYFLWAYAFSVYWWNVFYYPYYDNYSVPEVHDYLYYWVGFVVFALRILAWGKQRLKIIDKNSELSSQLSLIKMVGVILFALGVVMSGTGNYWYEAVSGLISAPEWSIELGLWLPFWPLEPFISLLLMSIGAYLITSERVISNNYISVID
;
A
#
# COMPACT_ATOMS: atom_id res chain seq x y z
N MET A 1 7.18 26.36 -21.24
CA MET A 1 6.44 25.58 -20.22
C MET A 1 7.34 24.73 -19.30
N LYS A 2 8.22 23.85 -19.82
CA LYS A 2 9.12 23.00 -18.99
C LYS A 2 10.06 23.78 -18.05
N ALA A 3 10.63 24.90 -18.50
CA ALA A 3 11.53 25.74 -17.69
C ALA A 3 10.83 26.38 -16.47
N ASN A 4 9.55 26.76 -16.61
CA ASN A 4 8.76 27.34 -15.52
C ASN A 4 8.37 26.29 -14.48
N LEU A 5 8.01 25.07 -14.93
CA LEU A 5 7.71 23.96 -14.03
C LEU A 5 8.91 23.62 -13.12
N VAL A 6 10.12 23.56 -13.68
CA VAL A 6 11.34 23.28 -12.90
C VAL A 6 11.61 24.38 -11.86
N LYS A 7 11.32 25.64 -12.18
CA LYS A 7 11.43 26.75 -11.22
C LYS A 7 10.41 26.61 -10.08
N ILE A 8 9.16 26.28 -10.40
CA ILE A 8 8.09 26.07 -9.39
C ILE A 8 8.46 24.91 -8.46
N LEU A 9 8.96 23.79 -8.97
CA LEU A 9 9.34 22.64 -8.13
C LEU A 9 10.53 22.91 -7.18
N LYS A 10 11.19 24.06 -7.30
CA LYS A 10 12.29 24.49 -6.43
C LYS A 10 11.86 25.50 -5.35
N VAL A 11 10.65 26.07 -5.41
CA VAL A 11 10.23 27.06 -4.39
C VAL A 11 10.07 26.38 -3.03
N SER A 12 10.39 27.10 -1.95
CA SER A 12 10.37 26.57 -0.58
C SER A 12 9.01 25.98 -0.15
N PRO A 13 7.85 26.63 -0.43
CA PRO A 13 6.55 26.12 0.03
C PRO A 13 6.19 24.75 -0.52
N VAL A 14 6.64 24.39 -1.72
CA VAL A 14 6.35 23.08 -2.34
C VAL A 14 7.42 22.03 -2.02
N ASN A 15 8.27 22.28 -1.03
CA ASN A 15 9.31 21.36 -0.61
C ASN A 15 9.40 21.27 0.91
N GLY A 16 9.88 20.13 1.41
CA GLY A 16 10.22 20.00 2.82
C GLY A 16 9.05 20.25 3.77
N TRP A 17 9.32 21.02 4.82
CA TRP A 17 8.31 21.43 5.79
C TRP A 17 7.22 22.35 5.23
N GLY A 18 7.52 23.11 4.17
CA GLY A 18 6.48 23.89 3.47
C GLY A 18 5.42 22.96 2.87
N LEU A 19 5.86 21.90 2.19
CA LEU A 19 4.96 20.91 1.60
C LEU A 19 4.14 20.20 2.68
N PHE A 20 4.79 19.83 3.79
CA PHE A 20 4.09 19.27 4.94
C PHE A 20 3.00 20.21 5.44
N ALA A 21 3.31 21.49 5.67
CA ALA A 21 2.33 22.46 6.17
C ALA A 21 1.14 22.66 5.20
N ILE A 22 1.41 22.74 3.89
CA ILE A 22 0.37 22.91 2.86
C ILE A 22 -0.71 21.83 2.94
N PHE A 23 -0.36 20.59 3.25
CA PHE A 23 -1.33 19.51 3.33
C PHE A 23 -1.82 19.26 4.76
N SER A 24 -0.93 19.36 5.75
CA SER A 24 -1.27 19.10 7.15
C SER A 24 -2.23 20.14 7.73
N ILE A 25 -2.09 21.43 7.40
CA ILE A 25 -2.96 22.47 7.96
C ILE A 25 -4.41 22.30 7.49
N PRO A 26 -4.71 22.19 6.17
CA PRO A 26 -6.08 21.93 5.72
C PRO A 26 -6.62 20.61 6.27
N MET A 27 -5.82 19.54 6.29
CA MET A 27 -6.24 18.25 6.84
C MET A 27 -6.66 18.35 8.31
N CYS A 28 -5.87 19.03 9.15
CA CYS A 28 -6.24 19.27 10.55
C CYS A 28 -7.48 20.16 10.66
N LEU A 29 -7.59 21.19 9.83
CA LEU A 29 -8.76 22.08 9.83
C LEU A 29 -10.04 21.31 9.47
N PHE A 30 -10.01 20.47 8.44
CA PHE A 30 -11.17 19.67 8.03
C PHE A 30 -11.54 18.59 9.05
N ASN A 31 -10.56 17.95 9.71
CA ASN A 31 -10.84 17.04 10.83
C ASN A 31 -11.49 17.80 11.99
N TYR A 32 -10.97 18.98 12.33
CA TYR A 32 -11.53 19.80 13.39
C TYR A 32 -12.95 20.28 13.08
N ILE A 33 -13.21 20.81 11.89
CA ILE A 33 -14.55 21.28 11.48
C ILE A 33 -15.55 20.14 11.56
N VAL A 34 -15.25 18.98 10.94
CA VAL A 34 -16.19 17.85 10.95
C VAL A 34 -16.35 17.25 12.35
N MET A 35 -15.32 17.32 13.20
CA MET A 35 -15.43 16.93 14.61
C MET A 35 -16.38 17.85 15.41
N MET A 36 -16.54 19.12 15.02
CA MET A 36 -17.53 20.02 15.65
C MET A 36 -18.97 19.71 15.23
N ASP A 37 -19.13 19.14 14.03
CA ASP A 37 -20.44 18.74 13.50
C ASP A 37 -20.81 17.30 13.88
N ALA A 38 -19.80 16.43 14.05
CA ALA A 38 -19.96 15.09 14.57
C ALA A 38 -20.24 15.18 16.08
N ASP A 39 -21.34 14.58 16.54
CA ASP A 39 -21.62 14.49 17.96
C ASP A 39 -20.62 13.55 18.65
N ILE A 40 -19.45 14.07 19.03
CA ILE A 40 -18.40 13.30 19.72
C ILE A 40 -18.77 12.94 21.16
N SER A 41 -19.97 13.32 21.61
CA SER A 41 -20.55 12.83 22.87
C SER A 41 -21.26 11.48 22.70
N THR A 42 -21.35 10.95 21.48
CA THR A 42 -21.87 9.61 21.19
C THR A 42 -20.80 8.69 20.58
N PRO A 43 -20.88 7.37 20.80
CA PRO A 43 -19.94 6.42 20.20
C PRO A 43 -19.98 6.44 18.67
N GLU A 44 -21.15 6.63 18.06
CA GLU A 44 -21.32 6.66 16.62
C GLU A 44 -20.61 7.86 15.99
N GLY A 45 -20.69 9.04 16.64
CA GLY A 45 -19.98 10.23 16.19
C GLY A 45 -18.46 10.07 16.25
N VAL A 46 -17.93 9.45 17.31
CA VAL A 46 -16.49 9.14 17.43
C VAL A 46 -16.07 8.08 16.40
N SER A 47 -16.86 7.03 16.21
CA SER A 47 -16.62 5.99 15.20
C SER A 47 -16.59 6.56 13.78
N TYR A 48 -17.52 7.45 13.45
CA TYR A 48 -17.52 8.17 12.18
C TYR A 48 -16.21 8.95 11.95
N MET A 49 -15.70 9.61 13.00
CA MET A 49 -14.44 10.36 12.92
C MET A 49 -13.20 9.48 12.68
N ILE A 50 -13.20 8.21 13.12
CA ILE A 50 -12.15 7.24 12.79
C ILE A 50 -12.09 7.06 11.27
N GLY A 51 -13.21 6.72 10.63
CA GLY A 51 -13.26 6.55 9.17
C GLY A 51 -12.95 7.85 8.42
N TYR A 52 -13.51 8.97 8.87
CA TYR A 52 -13.28 10.28 8.25
C TYR A 52 -11.80 10.68 8.25
N SER A 53 -11.10 10.51 9.38
CA SER A 53 -9.68 10.86 9.49
C SER A 53 -8.78 9.95 8.63
N VAL A 54 -9.10 8.65 8.54
CA VAL A 54 -8.38 7.70 7.66
C VAL A 54 -8.47 8.10 6.19
N ARG A 55 -9.65 8.51 5.73
CA ARG A 55 -9.86 8.91 4.32
C ARG A 55 -8.95 10.07 3.92
N TRP A 56 -8.58 10.95 4.86
CA TRP A 56 -7.58 11.99 4.59
C TRP A 56 -6.14 11.47 4.55
N ALA A 57 -5.82 10.42 5.31
CA ALA A 57 -4.48 9.85 5.38
C ALA A 57 -4.14 8.99 4.15
N VAL A 58 -5.09 8.16 3.68
CA VAL A 58 -4.90 7.15 2.62
C VAL A 58 -4.20 7.69 1.35
N PRO A 59 -4.58 8.85 0.79
CA PRO A 59 -3.89 9.42 -0.36
C PRO A 59 -2.38 9.56 -0.14
N PHE A 60 -1.94 9.93 1.06
CA PHE A 60 -0.53 10.20 1.34
C PHE A 60 0.31 8.93 1.47
N ILE A 61 -0.23 7.81 1.98
CA ILE A 61 0.50 6.53 1.97
C ILE A 61 0.65 6.01 0.53
N TYR A 62 -0.39 6.17 -0.30
CA TYR A 62 -0.35 5.83 -1.72
C TYR A 62 0.68 6.69 -2.47
N LEU A 63 0.69 8.00 -2.24
CA LEU A 63 1.67 8.90 -2.83
C LEU A 63 3.11 8.58 -2.36
N ALA A 64 3.29 8.28 -1.08
CA ALA A 64 4.58 7.88 -0.54
C ALA A 64 5.05 6.54 -1.12
N MET A 65 4.11 5.63 -1.38
CA MET A 65 4.41 4.33 -1.98
C MET A 65 4.79 4.47 -3.46
N VAL A 66 4.05 5.19 -4.28
CA VAL A 66 4.27 5.17 -5.73
C VAL A 66 5.51 5.96 -6.19
N ALA A 67 6.02 6.87 -5.36
CA ALA A 67 7.10 7.80 -5.70
C ALA A 67 8.35 7.14 -6.34
N SER A 68 8.80 5.99 -5.82
CA SER A 68 9.95 5.28 -6.39
C SER A 68 9.66 4.68 -7.76
N SER A 69 8.46 4.14 -7.96
CA SER A 69 8.04 3.52 -9.22
C SER A 69 7.92 4.55 -10.33
N VAL A 70 7.30 5.70 -10.02
CA VAL A 70 7.14 6.80 -10.98
C VAL A 70 8.52 7.32 -11.43
N LYS A 71 9.51 7.41 -10.54
CA LYS A 71 10.88 7.77 -10.94
C LYS A 71 11.52 6.76 -11.89
N ILE A 72 11.29 5.46 -11.69
CA ILE A 72 11.86 4.39 -12.52
C ILE A 72 11.18 4.35 -13.90
N LEU A 73 9.85 4.45 -13.92
CA LEU A 73 9.05 4.34 -15.14
C LEU A 73 9.12 5.63 -15.97
N PHE A 74 8.98 6.78 -15.31
CA PHE A 74 8.86 8.11 -15.91
C PHE A 74 9.87 9.10 -15.31
N PRO A 75 11.18 8.94 -15.59
CA PRO A 75 12.20 9.83 -15.07
C PRO A 75 12.00 11.27 -15.60
N GLY A 76 11.93 12.25 -14.70
CA GLY A 76 11.70 13.65 -15.06
C GLY A 76 11.61 14.55 -13.83
N ALA A 77 11.59 15.87 -14.03
CA ALA A 77 11.65 16.84 -12.94
C ALA A 77 10.62 16.59 -11.83
N VAL A 78 9.39 16.23 -12.19
CA VAL A 78 8.30 15.92 -11.24
C VAL A 78 8.60 14.65 -10.43
N SER A 79 9.05 13.57 -11.07
CA SER A 79 9.32 12.31 -10.37
C SER A 79 10.55 12.40 -9.45
N PHE A 80 11.54 13.23 -9.80
CA PHE A 80 12.64 13.59 -8.90
C PHE A 80 12.17 14.43 -7.71
N TRP A 81 11.35 15.47 -7.96
CA TRP A 81 10.78 16.30 -6.90
C TRP A 81 9.94 15.47 -5.92
N TRP A 82 9.10 14.58 -6.44
CA TRP A 82 8.24 13.73 -5.64
C TRP A 82 9.08 12.80 -4.76
N LEU A 83 10.06 12.09 -5.33
CA LEU A 83 10.90 11.19 -4.54
C LEU A 83 11.69 11.96 -3.45
N ARG A 84 12.15 13.18 -3.74
CA ARG A 84 12.82 14.04 -2.76
C ARG A 84 11.91 14.41 -1.58
N ASN A 85 10.63 14.66 -1.85
CA ASN A 85 9.64 15.06 -0.85
C ASN A 85 8.90 13.88 -0.19
N ARG A 86 9.16 12.64 -0.62
CA ARG A 86 8.52 11.41 -0.11
C ARG A 86 8.48 11.32 1.42
N LYS A 87 9.54 11.75 2.10
CA LYS A 87 9.58 11.80 3.58
C LYS A 87 8.46 12.67 4.13
N TYR A 88 8.29 13.88 3.61
CA TYR A 88 7.32 14.84 4.12
C TYR A 88 5.89 14.42 3.77
N ILE A 89 5.68 13.83 2.59
CA ILE A 89 4.40 13.18 2.23
C ILE A 89 4.05 12.08 3.24
N GLY A 90 5.02 11.23 3.61
CA GLY A 90 4.82 10.21 4.64
C GLY A 90 4.56 10.78 6.03
N LEU A 91 5.08 11.96 6.37
CA LEU A 91 4.75 12.64 7.63
C LEU A 91 3.34 13.22 7.63
N VAL A 92 2.81 13.67 6.48
CA VAL A 92 1.40 14.07 6.37
C VAL A 92 0.49 12.87 6.62
N PHE A 93 0.80 11.71 6.02
CA PHE A 93 0.12 10.44 6.35
C PHE A 93 0.12 10.17 7.86
N ALA A 94 1.30 10.25 8.50
CA ALA A 94 1.43 10.01 9.93
C ALA A 94 0.56 10.95 10.78
N LEU A 95 0.43 12.21 10.39
CA LEU A 95 -0.43 13.17 11.08
C LEU A 95 -1.92 12.82 10.91
N GLY A 96 -2.35 12.35 9.73
CA GLY A 96 -3.71 11.87 9.52
C GLY A 96 -4.03 10.65 10.39
N MET A 97 -3.09 9.70 10.48
CA MET A 97 -3.21 8.53 11.36
C MET A 97 -3.18 8.90 12.85
N ALA A 98 -2.56 10.03 13.22
CA ALA A 98 -2.59 10.52 14.60
C ALA A 98 -3.99 11.02 14.99
N TRP A 99 -4.72 11.67 14.08
CA TRP A 99 -6.14 11.99 14.30
C TRP A 99 -6.96 10.73 14.52
N GLN A 100 -6.79 9.73 13.66
CA GLN A 100 -7.46 8.44 13.84
C GLN A 100 -7.14 7.82 15.20
N ALA A 101 -5.87 7.81 15.62
CA ALA A 101 -5.46 7.24 16.90
C ALA A 101 -6.13 7.94 18.10
N VAL A 102 -6.31 9.26 18.01
CA VAL A 102 -7.04 10.02 19.04
C VAL A 102 -8.50 9.57 19.12
N PHE A 103 -9.19 9.38 17.99
CA PHE A 103 -10.58 8.93 17.99
C PHE A 103 -10.73 7.47 18.44
N ILE A 104 -9.79 6.58 18.06
CA ILE A 104 -9.73 5.21 18.59
C ILE A 104 -9.55 5.24 20.11
N TYR A 105 -8.65 6.08 20.62
CA TYR A 105 -8.42 6.23 22.05
C TYR A 105 -9.67 6.73 22.79
N ILE A 106 -10.35 7.74 22.24
CA ILE A 106 -11.62 8.24 22.79
C ILE A 106 -12.67 7.13 22.82
N LEU A 107 -12.87 6.42 21.71
CA LEU A 107 -13.89 5.36 21.59
C LEU A 107 -13.62 4.22 22.57
N SER A 108 -12.39 3.71 22.60
CA SER A 108 -11.98 2.59 23.48
C SER A 108 -11.97 2.93 24.97
N THR A 109 -11.79 4.20 25.33
CA THR A 109 -11.72 4.64 26.74
C THR A 109 -13.08 5.07 27.27
N PHE A 110 -13.83 5.88 26.52
CA PHE A 110 -15.07 6.50 27.00
C PHE A 110 -16.33 5.76 26.55
N TYR A 111 -16.26 4.96 25.48
CA TYR A 111 -17.38 4.18 24.96
C TYR A 111 -17.01 2.71 24.84
N ARG A 112 -16.46 2.16 25.93
CA ARG A 112 -15.84 0.85 25.96
C ARG A 112 -16.80 -0.27 25.55
N ASP A 113 -18.03 -0.26 26.06
CA ASP A 113 -19.01 -1.30 25.76
C ASP A 113 -19.32 -1.33 24.25
N TYR A 114 -19.62 -0.16 23.67
CA TYR A 114 -19.79 0.00 22.22
C TYR A 114 -18.55 -0.44 21.44
N TYR A 115 -17.34 -0.08 21.89
CA TYR A 115 -16.10 -0.48 21.22
C TYR A 115 -15.97 -2.00 21.14
N PHE A 116 -16.21 -2.71 22.24
CA PHE A 116 -16.07 -4.17 22.28
C PHE A 116 -17.21 -4.91 21.58
N ASP A 117 -18.42 -4.34 21.57
CA ASP A 117 -19.59 -4.98 20.98
C ASP A 117 -19.69 -4.77 19.46
N GLU A 118 -19.38 -3.56 18.97
CA GLU A 118 -19.69 -3.15 17.59
C GLU A 118 -18.45 -2.94 16.70
N VAL A 119 -17.27 -2.70 17.28
CA VAL A 119 -16.07 -2.29 16.51
C VAL A 119 -14.91 -3.27 16.66
N TYR A 120 -14.78 -3.90 17.83
CA TYR A 120 -13.65 -4.73 18.15
C TYR A 120 -13.71 -6.06 17.40
N TYR A 121 -12.74 -6.25 16.52
CA TYR A 121 -12.41 -7.56 15.99
C TYR A 121 -10.94 -7.84 16.26
N PHE A 122 -10.62 -8.97 16.90
CA PHE A 122 -9.25 -9.26 17.36
C PHE A 122 -8.22 -9.18 16.22
N ARG A 123 -8.59 -9.66 15.03
CA ARG A 123 -7.72 -9.58 13.83
C ARG A 123 -7.45 -8.12 13.43
N ASP A 124 -8.48 -7.28 13.45
CA ASP A 124 -8.37 -5.87 13.06
C ASP A 124 -7.55 -5.08 14.08
N GLU A 125 -7.67 -5.43 15.37
CA GLU A 125 -6.84 -4.89 16.45
C GLU A 125 -5.36 -5.30 16.29
N LEU A 126 -5.07 -6.56 15.95
CA LEU A 126 -3.71 -7.01 15.66
C LEU A 126 -3.10 -6.25 14.48
N GLU A 127 -3.86 -6.13 13.38
CA GLU A 127 -3.43 -5.39 12.20
C GLU A 127 -3.20 -3.91 12.50
N GLY A 128 -4.13 -3.28 13.22
CA GLY A 128 -4.03 -1.88 13.65
C GLY A 128 -2.83 -1.63 14.57
N SER A 129 -2.66 -2.44 15.60
CA SER A 129 -1.55 -2.36 16.55
C SER A 129 -0.19 -2.52 15.87
N VAL A 130 -0.04 -3.53 15.00
CA VAL A 130 1.19 -3.72 14.21
C VAL A 130 1.43 -2.53 13.27
N GLY A 131 0.37 -2.01 12.66
CA GLY A 131 0.41 -0.81 11.82
C GLY A 131 0.95 0.41 12.58
N TYR A 132 0.46 0.66 13.78
CA TYR A 132 0.91 1.78 14.62
C TYR A 132 2.36 1.61 15.10
N ILE A 133 2.79 0.38 15.44
CA ILE A 133 4.21 0.12 15.76
C ILE A 133 5.12 0.48 14.58
N PHE A 134 4.77 0.02 13.37
CA PHE A 134 5.51 0.40 12.16
C PHE A 134 5.48 1.91 11.93
N LEU A 135 4.31 2.55 12.05
CA LEU A 135 4.16 3.98 11.83
C LEU A 135 5.03 4.80 12.78
N VAL A 136 4.95 4.53 14.09
CA VAL A 136 5.75 5.23 15.10
C VAL A 136 7.25 5.02 14.83
N GLY A 137 7.67 3.78 14.56
CA GLY A 137 9.05 3.47 14.19
C GLY A 137 9.51 4.24 12.94
N MET A 138 8.65 4.34 11.92
CA MET A 138 8.92 5.10 10.70
C MET A 138 9.02 6.60 10.95
N VAL A 139 8.14 7.18 11.77
CA VAL A 139 8.18 8.60 12.14
C VAL A 139 9.46 8.92 12.89
N ILE A 140 9.76 8.18 13.97
CA ILE A 140 10.97 8.38 14.77
C ILE A 140 12.22 8.31 13.89
N THR A 141 12.34 7.26 13.08
CA THR A 141 13.52 7.03 12.23
C THR A 141 13.58 7.93 10.98
N SER A 142 12.57 8.77 10.75
CA SER A 142 12.61 9.82 9.73
C SER A 142 13.42 11.04 10.16
N PHE A 143 13.68 11.23 11.45
CA PHE A 143 14.48 12.33 11.99
C PHE A 143 15.95 11.96 12.10
N LYS A 144 16.85 12.93 11.85
CA LYS A 144 18.30 12.71 11.81
C LYS A 144 18.82 12.08 13.11
N PHE A 145 18.31 12.53 14.25
CA PHE A 145 18.68 12.06 15.58
C PHE A 145 18.50 10.55 15.77
N ALA A 146 17.34 10.00 15.42
CA ALA A 146 17.10 8.56 15.54
C ALA A 146 17.75 7.80 14.37
N ARG A 147 17.75 8.39 13.17
CA ARG A 147 18.37 7.79 11.98
C ARG A 147 19.86 7.48 12.21
N SER A 148 20.58 8.33 12.94
CA SER A 148 22.01 8.13 13.24
C SER A 148 22.28 7.04 14.28
N LYS A 149 21.25 6.55 15.00
CA LYS A 149 21.39 5.53 16.05
C LYS A 149 21.15 4.09 15.57
N ILE A 150 20.77 3.90 14.31
CA ILE A 150 20.43 2.58 13.75
C ILE A 150 21.18 2.29 12.46
N SER A 151 21.40 1.01 12.19
CA SER A 151 22.08 0.58 10.96
C SER A 151 21.23 0.89 9.72
N ASN A 152 21.88 0.94 8.55
CA ASN A 152 21.17 1.11 7.28
C ASN A 152 20.22 -0.06 6.98
N PHE A 153 20.56 -1.26 7.45
CA PHE A 153 19.72 -2.43 7.33
C PHE A 153 18.44 -2.29 8.15
N GLN A 154 18.56 -1.99 9.45
CA GLN A 154 17.41 -1.77 10.35
C GLN A 154 16.49 -0.66 9.81
N TRP A 155 17.07 0.47 9.41
CA TRP A 155 16.29 1.57 8.84
C TRP A 155 15.52 1.17 7.58
N LYS A 156 16.16 0.42 6.66
CA LYS A 156 15.48 -0.09 5.46
C LYS A 156 14.34 -1.03 5.81
N TRP A 157 14.50 -1.92 6.79
CA TRP A 157 13.44 -2.81 7.22
C TRP A 157 12.26 -2.07 7.80
N ILE A 158 12.50 -1.11 8.70
CA ILE A 158 11.44 -0.29 9.31
C ILE A 158 10.70 0.50 8.21
N GLN A 159 11.43 1.23 7.37
CA GLN A 159 10.82 2.12 6.38
C GLN A 159 10.19 1.39 5.19
N LYS A 160 10.78 0.27 4.77
CA LYS A 160 10.22 -0.54 3.68
C LYS A 160 9.07 -1.39 4.22
N GLY A 161 9.31 -2.16 5.28
CA GLY A 161 8.31 -3.02 5.91
C GLY A 161 7.06 -2.24 6.29
N GLY A 162 7.22 -1.14 7.03
CA GLY A 162 6.08 -0.31 7.43
C GLY A 162 5.35 0.32 6.24
N LEU A 163 6.05 0.76 5.19
CA LEU A 163 5.38 1.26 3.99
C LEU A 163 4.52 0.18 3.30
N TYR A 164 5.03 -1.05 3.18
CA TYR A 164 4.28 -2.14 2.58
C TYR A 164 3.11 -2.56 3.47
N PHE A 165 3.31 -2.66 4.78
CA PHE A 165 2.28 -3.04 5.74
C PHE A 165 1.14 -2.01 5.77
N LEU A 166 1.46 -0.72 5.90
CA LEU A 166 0.47 0.35 5.97
C LEU A 166 -0.29 0.53 4.65
N TRP A 167 0.39 0.37 3.51
CA TRP A 167 -0.30 0.32 2.23
C TRP A 167 -1.21 -0.92 2.14
N ALA A 168 -0.75 -2.09 2.59
CA ALA A 168 -1.50 -3.33 2.52
C ALA A 168 -2.80 -3.22 3.34
N TYR A 169 -2.72 -2.66 4.54
CA TYR A 169 -3.87 -2.38 5.39
C TYR A 169 -4.87 -1.44 4.70
N ALA A 170 -4.41 -0.28 4.21
CA ALA A 170 -5.30 0.65 3.52
C ALA A 170 -5.93 0.01 2.27
N PHE A 171 -5.15 -0.75 1.50
CA PHE A 171 -5.65 -1.42 0.29
C PHE A 171 -6.64 -2.55 0.60
N SER A 172 -6.41 -3.35 1.65
CA SER A 172 -7.32 -4.44 2.02
C SER A 172 -8.69 -3.91 2.44
N VAL A 173 -8.73 -2.85 3.24
CA VAL A 173 -9.99 -2.20 3.67
C VAL A 173 -10.86 -1.85 2.45
N TYR A 174 -10.30 -1.15 1.47
CA TYR A 174 -11.08 -0.77 0.28
C TYR A 174 -11.37 -1.93 -0.67
N TRP A 175 -10.56 -2.99 -0.66
CA TRP A 175 -10.91 -4.21 -1.38
C TRP A 175 -12.16 -4.87 -0.80
N TRP A 176 -12.25 -5.01 0.53
CA TRP A 176 -13.42 -5.57 1.21
C TRP A 176 -14.67 -4.71 0.99
N ASN A 177 -14.54 -3.38 1.05
CA ASN A 177 -15.62 -2.44 0.74
C ASN A 177 -16.17 -2.59 -0.69
N VAL A 178 -15.32 -2.93 -1.67
CA VAL A 178 -15.74 -3.00 -3.08
C VAL A 178 -16.20 -4.41 -3.50
N PHE A 179 -15.59 -5.47 -2.95
CA PHE A 179 -15.77 -6.82 -3.49
C PHE A 179 -16.41 -7.83 -2.53
N TYR A 180 -16.59 -7.48 -1.26
CA TYR A 180 -17.16 -8.40 -0.26
C TYR A 180 -18.42 -7.82 0.38
N TYR A 181 -18.28 -6.76 1.19
CA TYR A 181 -19.39 -6.17 1.93
C TYR A 181 -20.65 -5.85 1.09
N PRO A 182 -20.55 -5.37 -0.16
CA PRO A 182 -21.75 -5.04 -0.96
C PRO A 182 -22.62 -6.26 -1.33
N TYR A 183 -22.09 -7.47 -1.15
CA TYR A 183 -22.72 -8.72 -1.57
C TYR A 183 -23.30 -9.54 -0.41
N TYR A 184 -23.26 -9.02 0.82
CA TYR A 184 -23.83 -9.64 2.01
C TYR A 184 -24.87 -8.74 2.67
N ASP A 185 -25.95 -9.34 3.16
CA ASP A 185 -27.01 -8.63 3.88
C ASP A 185 -26.45 -7.99 5.16
N ASN A 186 -26.95 -6.79 5.51
CA ASN A 186 -26.57 -5.96 6.66
C ASN A 186 -25.29 -5.12 6.55
N TYR A 187 -24.60 -5.12 5.41
CA TYR A 187 -23.46 -4.23 5.17
C TYR A 187 -23.82 -3.00 4.34
N SER A 188 -23.02 -1.95 4.48
CA SER A 188 -23.20 -0.70 3.74
C SER A 188 -22.85 -0.85 2.26
N VAL A 189 -23.59 -0.14 1.41
CA VAL A 189 -23.29 -0.01 -0.01
C VAL A 189 -22.01 0.83 -0.17
N PRO A 190 -21.07 0.44 -1.05
CA PRO A 190 -19.82 1.16 -1.22
C PRO A 190 -20.07 2.54 -1.78
N GLU A 191 -19.37 3.51 -1.23
CA GLU A 191 -19.41 4.88 -1.68
C GLU A 191 -18.40 5.10 -2.82
N VAL A 192 -18.54 6.22 -3.53
CA VAL A 192 -17.63 6.58 -4.64
C VAL A 192 -16.16 6.59 -4.21
N HIS A 193 -15.89 6.99 -2.96
CA HIS A 193 -14.54 7.07 -2.45
C HIS A 193 -13.91 5.67 -2.23
N ASP A 194 -14.71 4.63 -1.97
CA ASP A 194 -14.22 3.25 -1.82
C ASP A 194 -13.63 2.74 -3.13
N TYR A 195 -14.36 2.91 -4.23
CA TYR A 195 -13.87 2.59 -5.58
C TYR A 195 -12.62 3.40 -5.93
N LEU A 196 -12.62 4.70 -5.62
CA LEU A 196 -11.47 5.57 -5.90
C LEU A 196 -10.22 5.07 -5.16
N TYR A 197 -10.31 4.83 -3.85
CA TYR A 197 -9.16 4.39 -3.07
C TYR A 197 -8.72 2.99 -3.43
N TYR A 198 -9.66 2.06 -3.70
CA TYR A 198 -9.32 0.75 -4.22
C TYR A 198 -8.48 0.84 -5.51
N TRP A 199 -9.00 1.51 -6.54
CA TRP A 199 -8.34 1.57 -7.85
C TRP A 199 -7.01 2.33 -7.80
N VAL A 200 -6.93 3.42 -7.03
CA VAL A 200 -5.66 4.13 -6.84
C VAL A 200 -4.66 3.24 -6.11
N GLY A 201 -5.07 2.55 -5.05
CA GLY A 201 -4.24 1.60 -4.31
C GLY A 201 -3.71 0.48 -5.21
N PHE A 202 -4.56 -0.09 -6.06
CA PHE A 202 -4.19 -1.09 -7.07
C PHE A 202 -3.16 -0.53 -8.06
N VAL A 203 -3.43 0.63 -8.67
CA VAL A 203 -2.54 1.26 -9.66
C VAL A 203 -1.18 1.58 -9.05
N VAL A 204 -1.13 2.07 -7.82
CA VAL A 204 0.10 2.36 -7.09
C VAL A 204 1.01 1.13 -7.01
N PHE A 205 0.45 -0.03 -6.71
CA PHE A 205 1.21 -1.27 -6.60
C PHE A 205 1.47 -1.93 -7.97
N ALA A 206 0.54 -1.86 -8.92
CA ALA A 206 0.76 -2.27 -10.30
C ALA A 206 1.95 -1.52 -10.92
N LEU A 207 2.08 -0.21 -10.69
CA LEU A 207 3.24 0.58 -11.09
C LEU A 207 4.54 0.10 -10.40
N ARG A 208 4.46 -0.41 -9.17
CA ARG A 208 5.62 -1.06 -8.50
C ARG A 208 6.03 -2.34 -9.20
N ILE A 209 5.08 -3.18 -9.57
CA ILE A 209 5.34 -4.43 -10.32
C ILE A 209 6.00 -4.10 -11.66
N LEU A 210 5.44 -3.13 -12.41
CA LEU A 210 6.00 -2.69 -13.69
C LEU A 210 7.39 -2.07 -13.54
N ALA A 211 7.60 -1.23 -12.53
CA ALA A 211 8.91 -0.63 -12.26
C ALA A 211 9.96 -1.70 -11.93
N TRP A 212 9.59 -2.70 -11.13
CA TRP A 212 10.44 -3.84 -10.82
C TRP A 212 10.75 -4.69 -12.06
N GLY A 213 9.75 -4.99 -12.89
CA GLY A 213 9.94 -5.68 -14.17
C GLY A 213 10.90 -4.93 -15.11
N LYS A 214 10.73 -3.61 -15.27
CA LYS A 214 11.63 -2.75 -16.07
C LYS A 214 13.08 -2.80 -15.56
N GLN A 215 13.29 -2.81 -14.24
CA GLN A 215 14.63 -2.93 -13.68
C GLN A 215 15.28 -4.27 -13.99
N ARG A 216 14.50 -5.37 -13.96
CA ARG A 216 15.00 -6.71 -14.30
C ARG A 216 15.40 -6.82 -15.76
N LEU A 217 14.56 -6.33 -16.67
CA LEU A 217 14.87 -6.30 -18.11
C LEU A 217 16.17 -5.53 -18.39
N LYS A 218 16.39 -4.39 -17.72
CA LYS A 218 17.63 -3.63 -17.88
C LYS A 218 18.89 -4.40 -17.43
N ILE A 219 18.78 -5.28 -16.44
CA ILE A 219 19.89 -6.13 -15.98
C ILE A 219 20.18 -7.22 -17.03
N ILE A 220 19.11 -7.77 -17.61
CA ILE A 220 19.16 -8.80 -18.66
C ILE A 220 19.79 -8.26 -19.96
N ASP A 221 19.32 -7.10 -20.46
CA ASP A 221 19.80 -6.48 -21.70
C ASP A 221 21.31 -6.17 -21.65
N LYS A 222 21.86 -5.99 -20.44
CA LYS A 222 23.29 -5.72 -20.25
C LYS A 222 24.17 -6.97 -20.39
N ASN A 223 23.56 -8.16 -20.26
CA ASN A 223 24.27 -9.42 -20.04
C ASN A 223 23.99 -10.50 -21.12
N SER A 224 23.17 -10.24 -22.14
CA SER A 224 22.74 -11.27 -23.10
C SER A 224 22.96 -10.87 -24.58
N GLU A 225 23.44 -11.82 -25.38
CA GLU A 225 23.19 -11.86 -26.83
C GLU A 225 21.78 -12.44 -27.03
N LEU A 226 20.91 -11.65 -27.64
CA LEU A 226 19.45 -11.81 -27.63
C LEU A 226 18.99 -13.11 -28.33
N SER A 227 18.58 -14.12 -27.57
CA SER A 227 17.73 -15.20 -28.10
C SER A 227 16.29 -14.70 -28.21
N SER A 228 15.81 -14.54 -29.43
CA SER A 228 14.50 -13.97 -29.79
C SER A 228 13.33 -14.96 -29.69
N GLN A 229 13.54 -16.18 -29.21
CA GLN A 229 12.44 -17.16 -29.08
C GLN A 229 11.58 -16.89 -27.84
N LEU A 230 10.26 -16.81 -28.05
CA LEU A 230 9.26 -16.73 -26.99
C LEU A 230 9.20 -18.07 -26.25
N SER A 231 9.76 -18.12 -25.04
CA SER A 231 9.72 -19.33 -24.23
C SER A 231 8.31 -19.57 -23.65
N LEU A 232 7.96 -20.84 -23.44
CA LEU A 232 6.72 -21.25 -22.74
C LEU A 232 6.55 -20.51 -21.39
N ILE A 233 7.66 -20.27 -20.69
CA ILE A 233 7.70 -19.54 -19.42
C ILE A 233 7.21 -18.09 -19.59
N LYS A 234 7.62 -17.40 -20.66
CA LYS A 234 7.15 -16.04 -20.94
C LYS A 234 5.65 -16.02 -21.27
N MET A 235 5.15 -17.01 -22.01
CA MET A 235 3.71 -17.13 -22.29
C MET A 235 2.89 -17.33 -21.01
N VAL A 236 3.31 -18.25 -20.14
CA VAL A 236 2.69 -18.44 -18.82
C VAL A 236 2.74 -17.15 -18.01
N GLY A 237 3.87 -16.43 -18.04
CA GLY A 237 4.01 -15.14 -17.37
C GLY A 237 3.02 -14.08 -17.86
N VAL A 238 2.80 -13.97 -19.17
CA VAL A 238 1.81 -13.05 -19.76
C VAL A 238 0.40 -13.43 -19.34
N ILE A 239 0.06 -14.73 -19.36
CA ILE A 239 -1.26 -15.23 -18.95
C ILE A 239 -1.52 -14.90 -17.48
N LEU A 240 -0.57 -15.18 -16.57
CA LEU A 240 -0.73 -14.87 -15.15
C LEU A 240 -0.84 -13.37 -14.88
N PHE A 241 -0.08 -12.55 -15.61
CA PHE A 241 -0.17 -11.10 -15.50
C PHE A 241 -1.55 -10.60 -15.94
N ALA A 242 -2.04 -11.06 -17.10
CA ALA A 242 -3.36 -10.71 -17.61
C ALA A 242 -4.49 -11.19 -16.69
N LEU A 243 -4.38 -12.41 -16.17
CA LEU A 243 -5.33 -12.96 -15.20
C LEU A 243 -5.39 -12.10 -13.93
N GLY A 244 -4.24 -11.69 -13.39
CA GLY A 244 -4.19 -10.79 -12.24
C GLY A 244 -4.86 -9.44 -12.50
N VAL A 245 -4.73 -8.87 -13.71
CA VAL A 245 -5.42 -7.64 -14.11
C VAL A 245 -6.93 -7.83 -14.22
N VAL A 246 -7.40 -8.97 -14.75
CA VAL A 246 -8.85 -9.27 -14.79
C VAL A 246 -9.38 -9.45 -13.37
N MET A 247 -8.68 -10.23 -12.54
CA MET A 247 -9.08 -10.52 -11.17
C MET A 247 -9.14 -9.28 -10.27
N SER A 248 -8.41 -8.20 -10.57
CA SER A 248 -8.54 -6.96 -9.80
C SER A 248 -9.87 -6.25 -10.02
N GLY A 249 -10.51 -6.42 -11.18
CA GLY A 249 -11.83 -5.84 -11.45
C GLY A 249 -13.01 -6.73 -11.07
N THR A 250 -12.77 -8.01 -10.77
CA THR A 250 -13.83 -9.05 -10.67
C THR A 250 -13.80 -9.79 -9.33
N GLY A 251 -13.37 -9.12 -8.25
CA GLY A 251 -13.19 -9.69 -6.91
C GLY A 251 -14.38 -10.54 -6.43
N ASN A 252 -15.58 -10.00 -6.61
CA ASN A 252 -16.84 -10.61 -6.20
C ASN A 252 -17.12 -11.96 -6.89
N TYR A 253 -16.57 -12.21 -8.08
CA TYR A 253 -16.83 -13.45 -8.83
C TYR A 253 -15.91 -14.60 -8.44
N TRP A 254 -14.71 -14.31 -7.95
CA TRP A 254 -13.74 -15.36 -7.59
C TRP A 254 -13.55 -15.51 -6.09
N TYR A 255 -13.95 -14.51 -5.28
CA TYR A 255 -13.71 -14.50 -3.84
C TYR A 255 -14.18 -15.78 -3.15
N GLU A 256 -15.45 -16.17 -3.30
CA GLU A 256 -16.00 -17.35 -2.60
C GLU A 256 -15.26 -18.63 -2.97
N ALA A 257 -15.01 -18.85 -4.26
CA ALA A 257 -14.30 -20.03 -4.75
C ALA A 257 -12.87 -20.10 -4.21
N VAL A 258 -12.15 -18.98 -4.25
CA VAL A 258 -10.74 -18.93 -3.82
C VAL A 258 -10.62 -18.98 -2.30
N SER A 259 -11.45 -18.24 -1.56
CA SER A 259 -11.46 -18.26 -0.10
C SER A 259 -11.86 -19.64 0.42
N GLY A 260 -12.85 -20.30 -0.20
CA GLY A 260 -13.22 -21.68 0.14
C GLY A 260 -12.08 -22.68 -0.07
N LEU A 261 -11.28 -22.53 -1.13
CA LEU A 261 -10.10 -23.37 -1.36
C LEU A 261 -8.98 -23.13 -0.37
N ILE A 262 -8.65 -21.86 -0.08
CA ILE A 262 -7.54 -21.52 0.81
C ILE A 262 -7.89 -21.84 2.26
N SER A 263 -9.15 -21.65 2.66
CA SER A 263 -9.63 -21.90 4.02
C SER A 263 -10.08 -23.34 4.25
N ALA A 264 -10.02 -24.23 3.25
CA ALA A 264 -10.38 -25.63 3.42
C ALA A 264 -9.52 -26.39 4.47
N PRO A 265 -8.20 -26.17 4.56
CA PRO A 265 -7.38 -26.81 5.58
C PRO A 265 -7.50 -26.13 6.96
N GLU A 266 -7.54 -26.92 8.04
CA GLU A 266 -7.64 -26.41 9.42
C GLU A 266 -6.50 -25.43 9.78
N TRP A 267 -5.26 -25.73 9.35
CA TRP A 267 -4.11 -24.85 9.60
C TRP A 267 -4.29 -23.46 8.99
N SER A 268 -5.04 -23.35 7.90
CA SER A 268 -5.30 -22.07 7.22
C SER A 268 -6.32 -21.24 7.99
N ILE A 269 -7.37 -21.88 8.50
CA ILE A 269 -8.35 -21.24 9.38
C ILE A 269 -7.65 -20.74 10.65
N GLU A 270 -6.78 -21.57 11.24
CA GLU A 270 -6.01 -21.19 12.44
C GLU A 270 -5.10 -19.99 12.16
N LEU A 271 -4.41 -19.96 11.02
CA LEU A 271 -3.63 -18.78 10.63
C LEU A 271 -4.48 -17.52 10.51
N GLY A 272 -5.73 -17.62 10.06
CA GLY A 272 -6.66 -16.49 9.95
C GLY A 272 -6.95 -15.79 11.28
N LEU A 273 -6.71 -16.45 12.41
CA LEU A 273 -6.91 -15.90 13.74
C LEU A 273 -5.76 -14.96 14.18
N TRP A 274 -4.54 -15.16 13.68
CA TRP A 274 -3.33 -14.49 14.20
C TRP A 274 -2.49 -13.80 13.14
N LEU A 275 -2.55 -14.25 11.88
CA LEU A 275 -1.71 -13.75 10.80
C LEU A 275 -2.39 -12.58 10.10
N PRO A 276 -1.81 -11.35 10.17
CA PRO A 276 -2.33 -10.20 9.46
C PRO A 276 -2.60 -10.51 7.99
N PHE A 277 -3.77 -10.09 7.52
CA PHE A 277 -4.20 -10.20 6.14
C PHE A 277 -4.41 -11.62 5.59
N TRP A 278 -4.17 -12.69 6.34
CA TRP A 278 -4.42 -14.05 5.85
C TRP A 278 -5.92 -14.29 5.60
N PRO A 279 -6.33 -14.96 4.50
CA PRO A 279 -5.54 -15.66 3.48
C PRO A 279 -5.09 -14.84 2.24
N LEU A 280 -4.93 -13.53 2.40
CA LEU A 280 -4.40 -12.59 1.43
C LEU A 280 -5.32 -12.35 0.23
N GLU A 281 -6.64 -12.56 0.36
CA GLU A 281 -7.60 -12.40 -0.73
C GLU A 281 -7.46 -11.05 -1.44
N PRO A 282 -7.40 -9.91 -0.73
CA PRO A 282 -7.24 -8.62 -1.39
C PRO A 282 -6.03 -8.54 -2.34
N PHE A 283 -4.99 -9.31 -2.05
CA PHE A 283 -3.70 -9.24 -2.71
C PHE A 283 -3.52 -10.26 -3.85
N ILE A 284 -4.44 -11.21 -4.04
CA ILE A 284 -4.28 -12.32 -5.00
C ILE A 284 -4.05 -11.81 -6.42
N SER A 285 -4.81 -10.80 -6.85
CA SER A 285 -4.63 -10.15 -8.16
C SER A 285 -3.20 -9.62 -8.36
N LEU A 286 -2.66 -8.93 -7.35
CA LEU A 286 -1.31 -8.37 -7.36
C LEU A 286 -0.21 -9.44 -7.24
N LEU A 287 -0.47 -10.54 -6.52
CA LEU A 287 0.42 -11.70 -6.46
C LEU A 287 0.55 -12.35 -7.83
N LEU A 288 -0.57 -12.59 -8.52
CA LEU A 288 -0.57 -13.13 -9.89
C LEU A 288 0.16 -12.21 -10.87
N MET A 289 -0.08 -10.89 -10.79
CA MET A 289 0.68 -9.92 -11.58
C MET A 289 2.18 -9.95 -11.26
N SER A 290 2.56 -10.10 -9.99
CA SER A 290 3.96 -10.14 -9.57
C SER A 290 4.66 -11.42 -10.07
N ILE A 291 4.01 -12.57 -9.99
CA ILE A 291 4.50 -13.84 -10.52
C ILE A 291 4.58 -13.78 -12.05
N GLY A 292 3.55 -13.24 -12.71
CA GLY A 292 3.55 -13.04 -14.15
C GLY A 292 4.73 -12.17 -14.61
N ALA A 293 4.94 -11.03 -13.95
CA ALA A 293 6.08 -10.15 -14.21
C ALA A 293 7.43 -10.83 -13.93
N TYR A 294 7.53 -11.66 -12.89
CA TYR A 294 8.72 -12.47 -12.59
C TYR A 294 9.06 -13.40 -13.75
N LEU A 295 8.08 -14.15 -14.26
CA LEU A 295 8.27 -15.13 -15.33
C LEU A 295 8.58 -14.47 -16.67
N ILE A 296 7.89 -13.37 -17.02
CA ILE A 296 8.18 -12.55 -18.21
C ILE A 296 9.66 -12.10 -18.20
N THR A 297 10.16 -11.75 -17.02
CA THR A 297 11.53 -11.24 -16.80
C THR A 297 12.49 -12.29 -16.22
N SER A 298 12.17 -13.57 -16.41
CA SER A 298 13.07 -14.69 -16.15
C SER A 298 13.78 -15.08 -17.44
N GLU A 299 15.12 -15.01 -17.46
CA GLU A 299 15.89 -15.66 -18.51
C GLU A 299 16.11 -17.13 -18.16
N ARG A 300 16.12 -17.99 -19.19
CA ARG A 300 16.96 -19.19 -19.14
C ARG A 300 18.34 -18.76 -19.62
N VAL A 301 19.30 -18.69 -18.71
CA VAL A 301 20.71 -18.79 -19.11
C VAL A 301 20.85 -20.17 -19.73
N ILE A 302 20.87 -20.27 -21.06
CA ILE A 302 21.46 -21.45 -21.70
C ILE A 302 22.94 -21.26 -21.48
N SER A 303 23.50 -21.87 -20.43
CA SER A 303 24.93 -22.12 -20.44
C SER A 303 25.17 -23.02 -21.64
N ASN A 304 25.66 -22.44 -22.74
CA ASN A 304 26.34 -23.24 -23.74
C ASN A 304 27.48 -23.91 -22.96
N ASN A 305 27.30 -25.21 -22.68
CA ASN A 305 28.35 -26.09 -22.27
C ASN A 305 29.41 -26.02 -23.37
N TYR A 306 30.39 -25.13 -23.18
CA TYR A 306 31.69 -25.34 -23.79
C TYR A 306 32.27 -26.57 -23.08
N ILE A 307 32.10 -27.70 -23.76
CA ILE A 307 33.00 -28.82 -23.66
C ILE A 307 34.41 -28.29 -23.95
N SER A 308 35.22 -28.16 -22.92
CA SER A 308 36.68 -28.30 -22.97
C SER A 308 37.07 -28.80 -21.58
N VAL A 309 37.11 -30.12 -21.38
CA VAL A 309 38.28 -30.97 -21.67
C VAL A 309 39.51 -30.41 -20.95
N ILE A 310 39.77 -31.01 -19.80
CA ILE A 310 41.09 -31.39 -19.25
C ILE A 310 42.01 -30.23 -18.78
N ASP A 311 42.43 -30.42 -17.52
CA ASP A 311 43.45 -29.74 -16.69
C ASP A 311 43.05 -28.47 -15.91
#